data_AF-A0A319CRB8-F1
#
_entry.id   AF-A0A319CRB8-F1
#
_cell.length_a   1.000
_cell.length_b   1.000
_cell.length_c   1.000
_cell.angle_alpha   90.00
_cell.angle_beta   90.00
_cell.angle_gamma   90.00
#
_symmetry.space_group_name_H-M   'P 1'
#
loop_
_entity.id
_entity.type
_entity.pdbx_description
1 polymer ?
#
loop_
_entity_poly.entity_id
_entity_poly.type
_entity_poly.pdbx_seq_one_letter_code
_entity_poly.pdbx_strand_id
1 'polypeptide(L)'
;HPPQARGMVSTSYWTAKGRALRQWTCSPRGLFVAIFCMHYFAWMGVHIWLLEIPPQRMCHPTCDADNSPRQKWVEITLQVMYAHNYFPGFALAICNTRNMYLWSRWRLGGSLRTRQKVLATLAWIHDCWFRLDDQVSSAATELLNEEEQQQQQQQQVEKEEDEEAVGPGRPPTPMWKMDVVVWSYALNSVRSLCLAVCMWALNQSNRPYWLPSCLALLTGVVVAPGGAIISSEKRRMR
;
A
#
# COMPACT_ATOMS: atom_id res chain seq x y z
N HIS A 1 -30.21 17.46 -39.28
CA HIS A 1 -28.86 17.06 -38.81
C HIS A 1 -28.12 18.29 -38.27
N PRO A 2 -27.82 18.38 -36.96
CA PRO A 2 -26.68 19.15 -36.50
C PRO A 2 -25.54 18.20 -36.06
N PRO A 3 -24.29 18.44 -36.47
CA PRO A 3 -23.14 17.65 -36.02
C PRO A 3 -22.47 18.24 -34.77
N GLN A 4 -22.16 17.33 -33.85
CA GLN A 4 -20.93 17.26 -33.05
C GLN A 4 -20.53 18.43 -32.12
N ALA A 5 -21.14 18.47 -30.93
CA ALA A 5 -20.46 18.94 -29.72
C ALA A 5 -19.73 17.75 -29.05
N ARG A 6 -18.53 17.38 -29.51
CA ARG A 6 -17.74 16.28 -28.92
C ARG A 6 -16.30 16.66 -28.53
N GLY A 7 -15.93 17.94 -28.60
CA GLY A 7 -14.54 18.39 -28.38
C GLY A 7 -14.21 19.04 -27.02
N MET A 8 -15.21 19.51 -26.26
CA MET A 8 -14.94 20.45 -25.15
C MET A 8 -14.86 19.83 -23.74
N VAL A 9 -15.17 18.54 -23.60
CA VAL A 9 -15.22 17.86 -22.28
C VAL A 9 -13.82 17.42 -21.80
N SER A 10 -12.87 17.19 -22.72
CA SER A 10 -11.54 16.65 -22.39
C SER A 10 -10.64 17.66 -21.67
N THR A 11 -10.57 18.92 -22.12
CA THR A 11 -9.65 19.94 -21.57
C THR A 11 -10.00 20.36 -20.14
N SER A 12 -11.28 20.39 -19.78
CA SER A 12 -11.75 20.68 -18.40
C SER A 12 -11.35 19.58 -17.40
N TYR A 13 -11.37 18.32 -17.83
CA TYR A 13 -11.03 17.18 -16.99
C TYR A 13 -9.55 17.14 -16.59
N TRP A 14 -8.65 17.38 -17.55
CA TRP A 14 -7.20 17.41 -17.30
C TRP A 14 -6.79 18.59 -16.42
N THR A 15 -7.43 19.74 -16.59
CA THR A 15 -7.15 20.93 -15.77
C THR A 15 -7.69 20.78 -14.34
N ALA A 16 -8.86 20.17 -14.14
CA ALA A 16 -9.39 19.85 -12.82
C ALA A 16 -8.51 18.82 -12.06
N LYS A 17 -8.11 17.74 -12.74
CA LYS A 17 -7.21 16.74 -12.16
C LYS A 17 -5.81 17.28 -11.87
N GLY A 18 -5.26 18.13 -12.75
CA GLY A 18 -3.97 18.77 -12.55
C GLY A 18 -3.95 19.69 -11.33
N ARG A 19 -5.02 20.46 -11.09
CA ARG A 19 -5.16 21.27 -9.88
C ARG A 19 -5.25 20.42 -8.60
N ALA A 20 -6.04 19.35 -8.62
CA ALA A 20 -6.15 18.43 -7.49
C ALA A 20 -4.81 17.73 -7.17
N LEU A 21 -4.06 17.33 -8.21
CA LEU A 21 -2.73 16.75 -8.05
C LEU A 21 -1.76 17.77 -7.43
N ARG A 22 -1.74 19.01 -7.93
CA ARG A 22 -0.89 20.08 -7.38
C ARG A 22 -1.19 20.34 -5.91
N GLN A 23 -2.47 20.43 -5.57
CA GLN A 23 -2.91 20.66 -4.20
C GLN A 23 -2.54 19.50 -3.28
N TRP A 24 -2.65 18.26 -3.76
CA TRP A 24 -2.19 17.08 -3.03
C TRP A 24 -0.66 17.05 -2.86
N THR A 25 0.12 17.36 -3.90
CA THR A 25 1.59 17.42 -3.82
C THR A 25 2.10 18.54 -2.89
N CYS A 26 1.31 19.59 -2.70
CA CYS A 26 1.63 20.65 -1.73
C CYS A 26 1.19 20.31 -0.30
N SER A 27 0.42 19.23 -0.07
CA SER A 27 0.17 18.71 1.27
C SER A 27 1.47 18.12 1.84
N PRO A 28 1.78 18.26 3.15
CA PRO A 28 3.01 17.73 3.73
C PRO A 28 3.20 16.22 3.48
N ARG A 29 2.11 15.45 3.51
CA ARG A 29 2.13 14.02 3.19
C ARG A 29 2.39 13.76 1.71
N GLY A 30 1.75 14.52 0.83
CA GLY A 30 1.92 14.37 -0.63
C GLY A 30 3.29 14.82 -1.10
N LEU A 31 3.85 15.88 -0.50
CA LEU A 31 5.20 16.38 -0.79
C LEU A 31 6.26 15.32 -0.45
N PHE A 32 6.16 14.69 0.72
CA PHE A 32 7.08 13.61 1.12
C PHE A 32 7.04 12.45 0.12
N VAL A 33 5.84 12.00 -0.26
CA VAL A 33 5.67 10.93 -1.26
C VAL A 33 6.24 11.35 -2.62
N ALA A 34 6.00 12.59 -3.05
CA ALA A 34 6.50 13.11 -4.32
C ALA A 34 8.03 13.15 -4.36
N ILE A 35 8.68 13.66 -3.30
CA ILE A 35 10.15 13.68 -3.18
C ILE A 35 10.70 12.26 -3.19
N PHE A 36 10.09 11.34 -2.45
CA PHE A 36 10.50 9.94 -2.41
C PHE A 36 10.43 9.28 -3.80
N CYS A 37 9.32 9.45 -4.52
CA CYS A 37 9.16 8.94 -5.89
C CYS A 37 10.16 9.58 -6.85
N MET A 38 10.37 10.90 -6.76
CA MET A 38 11.33 11.61 -7.59
C MET A 38 12.76 11.10 -7.35
N HIS A 39 13.13 10.86 -6.09
CA HIS A 39 14.42 10.31 -5.71
C HIS A 39 14.63 8.90 -6.29
N TYR A 40 13.61 8.05 -6.23
CA TYR A 40 13.63 6.72 -6.85
C TYR A 40 13.88 6.78 -8.36
N PHE A 41 13.14 7.61 -9.09
CA PHE A 41 13.32 7.75 -10.55
C PHE A 41 14.68 8.35 -10.92
N ALA A 42 15.20 9.28 -10.13
CA ALA A 42 16.53 9.84 -10.33
C ALA A 42 17.61 8.75 -10.23
N TRP A 43 17.58 7.92 -9.19
CA TRP A 43 18.52 6.80 -9.05
C TRP A 43 18.34 5.72 -10.10
N MET A 44 17.10 5.43 -10.50
CA MET A 44 16.82 4.53 -11.62
C MET A 44 17.47 5.05 -12.92
N GLY A 45 17.39 6.37 -13.18
CA GLY A 45 18.06 6.99 -14.32
C GLY A 45 19.59 6.87 -14.25
N VAL A 46 20.18 7.08 -13.07
CA VAL A 46 21.63 6.87 -12.84
C VAL A 46 22.02 5.41 -13.12
N HIS A 47 21.19 4.45 -12.69
CA HIS A 47 21.44 3.03 -12.94
C HIS A 47 21.49 2.71 -14.45
N ILE A 48 20.47 3.15 -15.19
CA ILE A 48 20.39 2.96 -16.64
C ILE A 48 21.59 3.63 -17.33
N TRP A 49 21.92 4.86 -16.93
CA TRP A 49 23.05 5.61 -17.48
C TRP A 49 24.39 4.86 -17.28
N LEU A 50 24.63 4.30 -16.09
CA LEU A 50 25.85 3.54 -15.78
C LEU A 50 25.96 2.21 -16.55
N LEU A 51 24.82 1.62 -16.96
CA LEU A 51 24.79 0.38 -17.73
C LEU A 51 25.04 0.64 -19.22
N GLU A 52 24.36 1.63 -19.81
CA GLU A 52 24.39 1.86 -21.26
C GLU A 52 25.57 2.74 -21.72
N ILE A 53 25.94 3.77 -20.96
CA ILE A 53 26.98 4.74 -21.36
C ILE A 53 27.90 5.01 -20.16
N PRO A 54 28.79 4.07 -19.78
CA PRO A 54 29.67 4.27 -18.66
C PRO A 54 30.62 5.45 -18.93
N PRO A 55 30.78 6.40 -18.00
CA PRO A 55 31.73 7.49 -18.17
C PRO A 55 33.15 6.94 -18.26
N GLN A 56 33.91 7.37 -19.26
CA GLN A 56 35.28 6.90 -19.55
C GLN A 56 36.21 6.98 -18.34
N ARG A 57 36.00 7.97 -17.44
CA ARG A 57 36.77 8.14 -16.19
C ARG A 57 36.58 7.01 -15.18
N MET A 58 35.54 6.18 -15.34
CA MET A 58 35.27 5.02 -14.49
C MET A 58 35.88 3.72 -15.02
N CYS A 59 36.56 3.75 -16.18
CA CYS A 59 37.18 2.59 -16.83
C CYS A 59 38.67 2.48 -16.52
N HIS A 60 39.01 2.29 -15.26
CA HIS A 60 40.38 1.98 -14.82
C HIS A 60 40.35 0.84 -13.79
N PRO A 61 41.08 -0.28 -13.98
CA PRO A 61 41.96 -0.62 -15.10
C PRO A 61 41.24 -1.10 -16.38
N THR A 62 40.04 -1.69 -16.28
CA THR A 62 39.15 -2.03 -17.41
C THR A 62 37.70 -1.71 -17.02
N CYS A 63 36.81 -1.49 -18.00
CA CYS A 63 35.41 -1.12 -17.74
C CYS A 63 34.58 -2.23 -17.07
N ASP A 64 35.02 -3.49 -17.17
CA ASP A 64 34.30 -4.67 -16.69
C ASP A 64 34.99 -5.36 -15.50
N ALA A 65 36.11 -4.82 -15.01
CA ALA A 65 36.77 -5.34 -13.82
C ALA A 65 35.85 -5.22 -12.59
N ASP A 66 35.87 -6.25 -11.74
CA ASP A 66 35.04 -6.34 -10.52
C ASP A 66 35.24 -5.16 -9.57
N ASN A 67 36.46 -4.62 -9.53
CA ASN A 67 36.83 -3.50 -8.66
C ASN A 67 36.83 -2.14 -9.38
N SER A 68 36.30 -2.07 -10.61
CA SER A 68 36.22 -0.81 -11.36
C SER A 68 35.34 0.22 -10.63
N PRO A 69 35.64 1.52 -10.74
CA PRO A 69 34.77 2.58 -10.21
C PRO A 69 33.32 2.45 -10.69
N ARG A 70 33.11 1.98 -11.94
CA ARG A 70 31.79 1.72 -12.51
C ARG A 70 31.02 0.70 -11.69
N GLN A 71 31.60 -0.49 -11.47
CA GLN A 71 30.92 -1.54 -10.71
C GLN A 71 30.58 -1.12 -9.28
N LYS A 72 31.47 -0.36 -8.62
CA LYS A 72 31.20 0.20 -7.29
C LYS A 72 29.99 1.16 -7.30
N TRP A 73 29.90 2.05 -8.28
CA TRP A 73 28.74 2.95 -8.42
C TRP A 73 27.46 2.20 -8.76
N VAL A 74 27.54 1.18 -9.63
CA VAL A 74 26.41 0.30 -9.93
C VAL A 74 25.90 -0.38 -8.65
N GLU A 75 26.80 -0.93 -7.84
CA GLU A 75 26.45 -1.55 -6.55
C GLU A 75 25.79 -0.55 -5.59
N ILE A 76 26.35 0.66 -5.43
CA ILE A 76 25.77 1.72 -4.59
C ILE A 76 24.37 2.08 -5.09
N THR A 77 24.21 2.31 -6.39
CA THR A 77 22.90 2.63 -6.97
C THR A 77 21.89 1.51 -6.75
N LEU A 78 22.31 0.26 -6.88
CA LEU A 78 21.45 -0.91 -6.60
C LEU A 78 21.05 -0.96 -5.12
N GLN A 79 21.98 -0.76 -4.19
CA GLN A 79 21.68 -0.72 -2.76
C GLN A 79 20.67 0.38 -2.41
N VAL A 80 20.82 1.57 -2.99
CA VAL A 80 19.86 2.67 -2.80
C VAL A 80 18.49 2.33 -3.38
N MET A 81 18.43 1.74 -4.58
CA MET A 81 17.15 1.32 -5.19
C MET A 81 16.48 0.20 -4.38
N TYR A 82 17.24 -0.73 -3.81
CA TYR A 82 16.68 -1.74 -2.90
C TYR A 82 16.17 -1.13 -1.61
N ALA A 83 16.88 -0.14 -1.05
CA ALA A 83 16.42 0.62 0.11
C ALA A 83 15.05 1.28 -0.10
N HIS A 84 14.84 1.87 -1.28
CA HIS A 84 13.54 2.40 -1.65
C HIS A 84 12.44 1.33 -1.71
N ASN A 85 12.76 0.08 -1.99
CA ASN A 85 11.79 -1.00 -2.11
C ASN A 85 11.44 -1.68 -0.78
N TYR A 86 12.36 -1.75 0.18
CA TYR A 86 12.09 -2.35 1.50
C TYR A 86 11.65 -1.32 2.56
N PHE A 87 12.09 -0.05 2.48
CA PHE A 87 11.76 0.96 3.48
C PHE A 87 10.26 1.24 3.62
N PRO A 88 9.48 1.43 2.53
CA PRO A 88 8.03 1.56 2.62
C PRO A 88 7.38 0.30 3.17
N GLY A 89 7.91 -0.88 2.81
CA GLY A 89 7.41 -2.16 3.32
C GLY A 89 7.64 -2.34 4.82
N PHE A 90 8.73 -1.83 5.36
CA PHE A 90 9.03 -1.86 6.80
C PHE A 90 8.19 -0.85 7.59
N ALA A 91 8.06 0.37 7.07
CA ALA A 91 7.17 1.38 7.66
C ALA A 91 5.71 0.89 7.68
N LEU A 92 5.26 0.27 6.57
CA LEU A 92 3.95 -0.37 6.50
C LEU A 92 3.87 -1.61 7.41
N ALA A 93 4.96 -2.34 7.62
CA ALA A 93 4.97 -3.50 8.51
C ALA A 93 4.60 -3.11 9.93
N ILE A 94 5.26 -2.09 10.48
CA ILE A 94 5.02 -1.62 11.86
C ILE A 94 3.54 -1.25 12.03
N CYS A 95 2.99 -0.45 11.13
CA CYS A 95 1.58 -0.05 11.17
C CYS A 95 0.60 -1.23 10.99
N ASN A 96 0.96 -2.22 10.15
CA ASN A 96 0.08 -3.35 9.83
C ASN A 96 0.20 -4.54 10.79
N THR A 97 1.21 -4.60 11.65
CA THR A 97 1.33 -5.65 12.69
C THR A 97 0.07 -5.73 13.56
N ARG A 98 -0.54 -4.58 13.87
CA ARG A 98 -1.84 -4.50 14.56
C ARG A 98 -2.94 -5.21 13.79
N ASN A 99 -3.06 -4.94 12.49
CA ASN A 99 -4.09 -5.53 11.63
C ASN A 99 -3.89 -7.05 11.50
N MET A 100 -2.64 -7.52 11.42
CA MET A 100 -2.30 -8.95 11.42
C MET A 100 -2.68 -9.64 12.73
N TYR A 101 -2.38 -9.00 13.86
CA TYR A 101 -2.73 -9.52 15.17
C TYR A 101 -4.25 -9.66 15.33
N LEU A 102 -5.00 -8.60 14.97
CA LEU A 102 -6.46 -8.62 14.99
C LEU A 102 -7.02 -9.69 14.04
N TRP A 103 -6.52 -9.77 12.81
CA TRP A 103 -6.94 -10.81 11.87
C TRP A 103 -6.66 -12.23 12.38
N SER A 104 -5.48 -12.46 12.93
CA SER A 104 -5.11 -13.75 13.53
C SER A 104 -6.04 -14.11 14.67
N ARG A 105 -6.38 -13.15 15.53
CA ARG A 105 -7.30 -13.36 16.65
C ARG A 105 -8.75 -13.55 16.19
N TRP A 106 -9.16 -12.95 15.07
CA TRP A 106 -10.46 -13.18 14.45
C TRP A 106 -10.57 -14.59 13.84
N ARG A 107 -9.54 -15.09 13.15
CA ARG A 107 -9.57 -16.42 12.53
C ARG A 107 -9.25 -17.57 13.50
N LEU A 108 -8.25 -17.38 14.36
CA LEU A 108 -7.70 -18.41 15.25
C LEU A 108 -8.21 -18.31 16.69
N GLY A 109 -8.97 -17.27 17.04
CA GLY A 109 -9.49 -17.10 18.40
C GLY A 109 -10.36 -18.29 18.82
N GLY A 110 -10.21 -18.79 20.05
CA GLY A 110 -10.97 -19.95 20.53
C GLY A 110 -12.44 -19.68 20.85
N SER A 111 -12.79 -18.44 21.22
CA SER A 111 -14.14 -18.06 21.62
C SER A 111 -14.85 -17.24 20.53
N LEU A 112 -16.12 -17.57 20.25
CA LEU A 112 -16.97 -16.86 19.29
C LEU A 112 -17.07 -15.36 19.64
N ARG A 113 -17.20 -15.04 20.93
CA ARG A 113 -17.26 -13.65 21.43
C ARG A 113 -16.01 -12.86 21.06
N THR A 114 -14.83 -13.46 21.24
CA THR A 114 -13.56 -12.82 20.89
C THR A 114 -13.45 -12.58 19.38
N ARG A 115 -13.94 -13.52 18.55
CA ARG A 115 -13.93 -13.36 17.09
C ARG A 115 -14.81 -12.20 16.64
N GLN A 116 -16.03 -12.08 17.20
CA GLN A 116 -16.96 -10.99 16.87
C GLN A 116 -16.41 -9.62 17.31
N LYS A 117 -15.94 -9.50 18.56
CA LYS A 117 -15.34 -8.26 19.07
C LYS A 117 -14.18 -7.78 18.19
N VAL A 118 -13.28 -8.68 17.82
CA VAL A 118 -12.11 -8.34 17.00
C VAL A 118 -12.51 -7.99 15.57
N LEU A 119 -13.50 -8.67 14.99
CA LEU A 119 -14.03 -8.34 13.66
C LEU A 119 -14.64 -6.93 13.63
N ALA A 120 -15.40 -6.56 14.67
CA ALA A 120 -15.95 -5.21 14.80
C ALA A 120 -14.84 -4.15 14.93
N THR A 121 -13.80 -4.40 15.74
CA THR A 121 -12.64 -3.50 15.81
C THR A 121 -11.94 -3.36 14.46
N LEU A 122 -11.82 -4.47 13.71
CA LEU A 122 -11.16 -4.47 12.41
C LEU A 122 -12.00 -3.73 11.36
N ALA A 123 -13.33 -3.86 11.41
CA ALA A 123 -14.25 -3.10 10.58
C ALA A 123 -14.15 -1.60 10.85
N TRP A 124 -14.09 -1.20 12.12
CA TRP A 124 -13.92 0.19 12.53
C TRP A 124 -12.62 0.82 12.00
N ILE A 125 -11.48 0.10 12.06
CA ILE A 125 -10.20 0.59 11.51
C ILE A 125 -10.30 0.84 9.99
N HIS A 126 -11.12 0.04 9.31
CA HIS A 126 -11.25 0.05 7.85
C HIS A 126 -12.59 0.60 7.36
N ASP A 127 -13.26 1.41 8.17
CA ASP A 127 -14.63 1.91 7.92
C ASP A 127 -14.75 2.71 6.61
N CYS A 128 -13.65 3.32 6.15
CA CYS A 128 -13.62 4.07 4.90
C CYS A 128 -13.84 3.22 3.62
N TRP A 129 -13.80 1.89 3.72
CA TRP A 129 -14.04 0.99 2.57
C TRP A 129 -14.71 -0.35 2.94
N PHE A 130 -14.63 -0.79 4.20
CA PHE A 130 -15.18 -2.07 4.66
C PHE A 130 -16.45 -1.85 5.48
N ARG A 131 -17.52 -2.54 5.12
CA ARG A 131 -18.83 -2.47 5.79
C ARG A 131 -19.18 -3.83 6.38
N LEU A 132 -19.38 -3.86 7.69
CA LEU A 132 -19.81 -5.06 8.41
C LEU A 132 -21.33 -5.24 8.30
N ASP A 133 -21.80 -6.48 8.38
CA ASP A 133 -23.23 -6.79 8.45
C ASP A 133 -23.81 -6.31 9.79
N ASP A 134 -24.95 -5.63 9.75
CA ASP A 134 -25.61 -5.03 10.93
C ASP A 134 -25.94 -6.09 11.99
N GLN A 135 -26.27 -7.32 11.59
CA GLN A 135 -26.52 -8.42 12.55
C GLN A 135 -25.25 -8.85 13.31
N VAL A 136 -24.11 -8.80 12.63
CA VAL A 136 -22.81 -9.15 13.24
C VAL A 136 -22.29 -7.96 14.05
N SER A 137 -22.60 -6.74 13.62
CA SER A 137 -22.28 -5.51 14.35
C SER A 137 -23.05 -5.44 15.66
N SER A 138 -24.37 -5.63 15.66
CA SER A 138 -25.20 -5.62 16.87
C SER A 138 -24.79 -6.72 17.86
N ALA A 139 -24.56 -7.94 17.37
CA ALA A 139 -24.06 -9.04 18.20
C ALA A 139 -22.67 -8.77 18.77
N ALA A 140 -21.82 -7.97 18.10
CA ALA A 140 -20.53 -7.56 18.64
C ALA A 140 -20.68 -6.46 19.70
N THR A 141 -21.57 -5.48 19.48
CA THR A 141 -21.86 -4.37 20.42
C THR A 141 -22.45 -4.89 21.74
N GLU A 142 -23.35 -5.88 21.69
CA GLU A 142 -23.90 -6.52 22.90
C GLU A 142 -22.83 -7.22 23.77
N LEU A 143 -21.67 -7.55 23.19
CA LEU A 143 -20.56 -8.23 23.87
C LEU A 143 -19.48 -7.28 24.41
N LEU A 144 -19.64 -5.97 24.21
CA LEU A 144 -18.75 -4.94 24.74
C LEU A 144 -19.20 -4.50 26.14
N ASN A 145 -18.27 -3.97 26.93
CA ASN A 145 -18.60 -3.41 28.23
C ASN A 145 -19.46 -2.14 28.06
N GLU A 146 -20.25 -1.77 29.08
CA GLU A 146 -21.19 -0.63 29.02
C GLU A 146 -20.53 0.69 28.59
N GLU A 147 -19.27 0.93 28.98
CA GLU A 147 -18.48 2.10 28.54
C GLU A 147 -18.09 2.06 27.05
N GLU A 148 -17.73 0.88 26.53
CA GLU A 148 -17.40 0.67 25.12
C GLU A 148 -18.67 0.72 24.25
N GLN A 149 -19.82 0.30 24.80
CA GLN A 149 -21.13 0.38 24.13
C GLN A 149 -21.57 1.83 23.91
N GLN A 150 -21.39 2.70 24.90
CA GLN A 150 -21.73 4.13 24.77
C GLN A 150 -20.91 4.82 23.68
N GLN A 151 -19.61 4.52 23.59
CA GLN A 151 -18.75 5.07 22.53
C GLN A 151 -19.18 4.61 21.15
N GLN A 152 -19.52 3.33 20.98
CA GLN A 152 -19.98 2.82 19.68
C GLN A 152 -21.39 3.29 19.32
N GLN A 153 -22.31 3.43 20.28
CA GLN A 153 -23.65 3.95 20.03
C GLN A 153 -23.63 5.42 19.58
N GLN A 154 -22.86 6.29 20.23
CA GLN A 154 -22.71 7.68 19.78
C GLN A 154 -22.16 7.75 18.34
N GLN A 155 -21.22 6.88 18.00
CA GLN A 155 -20.64 6.83 16.65
C GLN A 155 -21.54 6.17 15.61
N GLN A 156 -22.42 5.25 16.02
CA GLN A 156 -23.41 4.64 15.14
C GLN A 156 -24.52 5.64 14.78
N VAL A 157 -24.91 6.51 15.72
CA VAL A 157 -25.84 7.62 15.46
C VAL A 157 -25.25 8.62 14.48
N GLU A 158 -23.99 9.04 14.68
CA GLU A 158 -23.29 9.94 13.73
C GLU A 158 -23.17 9.31 12.33
N LYS A 159 -23.02 7.98 12.26
CA LYS A 159 -22.95 7.23 11.00
C LYS A 159 -24.32 7.05 10.33
N GLU A 160 -25.39 6.83 11.08
CA GLU A 160 -26.76 6.79 10.53
C GLU A 160 -27.15 8.14 9.93
N GLU A 161 -26.79 9.25 10.58
CA GLU A 161 -27.01 10.60 10.04
C GLU A 161 -26.27 10.84 8.71
N ASP A 162 -25.02 10.35 8.59
CA ASP A 162 -24.23 10.46 7.35
C ASP A 162 -24.72 9.48 6.25
N GLU A 163 -25.34 8.36 6.63
CA GLU A 163 -25.94 7.41 5.69
C GLU A 163 -27.31 7.83 5.17
N GLU A 164 -28.13 8.46 6.00
CA GLU A 164 -29.42 9.02 5.60
C GLU A 164 -29.25 10.12 4.54
N ALA A 165 -28.10 10.80 4.55
CA ALA A 165 -27.69 11.76 3.51
C ALA A 165 -27.28 11.11 2.17
N VAL A 166 -26.92 9.82 2.14
CA VAL A 166 -26.37 9.14 0.93
C VAL A 166 -27.31 8.07 0.35
N GLY A 167 -28.45 7.79 0.99
CA GLY A 167 -29.52 6.94 0.48
C GLY A 167 -29.47 5.47 0.91
N PRO A 168 -30.59 4.72 0.81
CA PRO A 168 -30.80 3.51 1.61
C PRO A 168 -30.09 2.26 1.07
N GLY A 169 -29.47 1.51 1.99
CA GLY A 169 -29.30 0.06 1.89
C GLY A 169 -28.15 -0.45 1.02
N ARG A 170 -26.89 -0.08 1.32
CA ARG A 170 -25.74 -0.72 0.68
C ARG A 170 -25.42 -2.08 1.30
N PRO A 171 -25.21 -3.13 0.48
CA PRO A 171 -24.99 -4.48 0.97
C PRO A 171 -23.66 -4.59 1.74
N PRO A 172 -23.60 -5.47 2.76
CA PRO A 172 -22.39 -5.68 3.54
C PRO A 172 -21.24 -6.17 2.65
N THR A 173 -20.02 -5.75 2.98
CA THR A 173 -18.84 -6.19 2.22
C THR A 173 -18.49 -7.63 2.59
N PRO A 174 -18.19 -8.49 1.60
CA PRO A 174 -17.87 -9.89 1.90
C PRO A 174 -16.53 -10.00 2.63
N MET A 175 -16.49 -10.84 3.67
CA MET A 175 -15.34 -10.95 4.59
C MET A 175 -14.03 -11.33 3.90
N TRP A 176 -14.07 -12.09 2.80
CA TRP A 176 -12.86 -12.50 2.07
C TRP A 176 -12.04 -11.32 1.53
N LYS A 177 -12.68 -10.19 1.21
CA LYS A 177 -12.00 -8.97 0.77
C LYS A 177 -11.07 -8.45 1.85
N MET A 178 -11.50 -8.56 3.11
CA MET A 178 -10.71 -8.18 4.26
C MET A 178 -9.50 -9.10 4.43
N ASP A 179 -9.68 -10.42 4.27
CA ASP A 179 -8.56 -11.35 4.30
C ASP A 179 -7.51 -11.00 3.24
N VAL A 180 -7.93 -10.76 1.99
CA VAL A 180 -7.00 -10.44 0.88
C VAL A 180 -6.24 -9.14 1.16
N VAL A 181 -6.92 -8.09 1.63
CA VAL A 181 -6.28 -6.81 1.95
C VAL A 181 -5.27 -6.98 3.08
N VAL A 182 -5.66 -7.64 4.17
CA VAL A 182 -4.80 -7.91 5.31
C VAL A 182 -3.57 -8.73 4.85
N TRP A 183 -3.77 -9.88 4.18
CA TRP A 183 -2.69 -10.71 3.66
C TRP A 183 -1.78 -10.00 2.67
N SER A 184 -2.31 -9.11 1.82
CA SER A 184 -1.49 -8.29 0.91
C SER A 184 -0.49 -7.43 1.68
N TYR A 185 -0.90 -6.84 2.81
CA TYR A 185 -0.02 -6.07 3.66
C TYR A 185 1.02 -6.96 4.38
N ALA A 186 0.64 -8.13 4.90
CA ALA A 186 1.61 -9.07 5.50
C ALA A 186 2.67 -9.52 4.52
N LEU A 187 2.24 -10.02 3.35
CA LEU A 187 3.15 -10.55 2.34
C LEU A 187 4.09 -9.47 1.83
N ASN A 188 3.65 -8.20 1.76
CA ASN A 188 4.51 -7.09 1.41
C ASN A 188 5.62 -6.87 2.46
N SER A 189 5.29 -6.98 3.75
CA SER A 189 6.26 -6.87 4.84
C SER A 189 7.23 -8.05 4.90
N VAL A 190 6.73 -9.28 4.72
CA VAL A 190 7.56 -10.50 4.66
C VAL A 190 8.54 -10.43 3.49
N ARG A 191 8.09 -10.02 2.31
CA ARG A 191 8.94 -9.79 1.13
C ARG A 191 10.00 -8.74 1.40
N SER A 192 9.65 -7.65 2.09
CA SER A 192 10.58 -6.57 2.43
C SER A 192 11.64 -7.02 3.43
N LEU A 193 11.26 -7.84 4.42
CA LEU A 193 12.19 -8.46 5.36
C LEU A 193 13.11 -9.45 4.66
N CYS A 194 12.55 -10.32 3.80
CA CYS A 194 13.32 -11.27 2.99
C CYS A 194 14.35 -10.54 2.11
N LEU A 195 13.95 -9.46 1.43
CA LEU A 195 14.88 -8.59 0.71
C LEU A 195 15.97 -8.05 1.62
N ALA A 196 15.62 -7.44 2.75
CA ALA A 196 16.62 -6.89 3.67
C ALA A 196 17.63 -7.95 4.15
N VAL A 197 17.15 -9.14 4.51
CA VAL A 197 18.00 -10.27 4.92
C VAL A 197 18.88 -10.76 3.76
N CYS A 198 18.32 -10.93 2.55
CA CYS A 198 19.10 -11.28 1.36
C CYS A 198 20.16 -10.22 1.05
N MET A 199 19.85 -8.93 1.21
CA MET A 199 20.79 -7.85 0.96
C MET A 199 21.93 -7.82 1.99
N TRP A 200 21.62 -8.16 3.25
CA TRP A 200 22.60 -8.24 4.32
C TRP A 200 23.46 -9.50 4.25
N ALA A 201 22.87 -10.65 3.90
CA ALA A 201 23.54 -11.95 3.89
C ALA A 201 24.33 -12.21 2.60
N LEU A 202 23.90 -11.67 1.44
CA LEU A 202 24.57 -11.88 0.16
C LEU A 202 25.52 -10.73 -0.15
N ASN A 203 26.82 -11.04 -0.12
CA ASN A 203 27.88 -10.17 -0.60
C ASN A 203 27.88 -10.09 -2.14
N GLN A 204 28.51 -9.05 -2.72
CA GLN A 204 28.53 -8.78 -4.17
C GLN A 204 28.82 -10.04 -5.01
N SER A 205 29.80 -10.84 -4.60
CA SER A 205 30.26 -12.03 -5.35
C SER A 205 29.31 -13.22 -5.33
N ASN A 206 28.41 -13.33 -4.34
CA ASN A 206 27.51 -14.47 -4.18
C ASN A 206 26.06 -14.12 -4.51
N ARG A 207 25.79 -12.91 -4.99
CA ARG A 207 24.43 -12.46 -5.26
C ARG A 207 24.00 -12.87 -6.67
N PRO A 208 22.98 -13.74 -6.82
CA PRO A 208 22.36 -13.96 -8.11
C PRO A 208 21.71 -12.66 -8.62
N TYR A 209 22.06 -12.26 -9.85
CA TYR A 209 21.57 -11.03 -10.49
C TYR A 209 20.04 -10.96 -10.64
N TRP A 210 19.36 -12.12 -10.69
CA TRP A 210 17.91 -12.20 -10.89
C TRP A 210 17.10 -12.03 -9.59
N LEU A 211 17.67 -12.39 -8.44
CA LEU A 211 16.95 -12.48 -7.17
C LEU A 211 16.30 -11.15 -6.75
N PRO A 212 16.98 -10.01 -6.81
CA PRO A 212 16.37 -8.75 -6.40
C PRO A 212 15.26 -8.31 -7.37
N SER A 213 15.42 -8.56 -8.66
CA SER A 213 14.41 -8.26 -9.69
C SER A 213 13.15 -9.10 -9.51
N CYS A 214 13.30 -10.41 -9.21
CA CYS A 214 12.16 -11.27 -8.89
C CYS A 214 11.41 -10.79 -7.65
N LEU A 215 12.13 -10.43 -6.59
CA LEU A 215 11.53 -9.92 -5.35
C LEU A 215 10.88 -8.53 -5.54
N ALA A 216 11.40 -7.71 -6.46
CA ALA A 216 10.76 -6.45 -6.84
C ALA A 216 9.43 -6.68 -7.58
N LEU A 217 9.38 -7.59 -8.56
CA LEU A 217 8.17 -7.94 -9.30
C LEU A 217 7.08 -8.52 -8.39
N LEU A 218 7.46 -9.36 -7.42
CA LEU A 218 6.54 -9.91 -6.43
C LEU A 218 5.82 -8.83 -5.61
N THR A 219 6.40 -7.64 -5.45
CA THR A 219 5.74 -6.51 -4.79
C THR A 219 4.45 -6.12 -5.49
N GLY A 220 4.48 -6.02 -6.81
CA GLY A 220 3.30 -5.65 -7.60
C GLY A 220 2.19 -6.67 -7.46
N VAL A 221 2.54 -7.96 -7.54
CA VAL A 221 1.60 -9.08 -7.39
C VAL A 221 0.95 -9.08 -6.01
N VAL A 222 1.72 -8.77 -4.96
CA VAL A 222 1.22 -8.76 -3.59
C VAL A 222 0.35 -7.53 -3.32
N VAL A 223 0.75 -6.34 -3.76
CA VAL A 223 0.07 -5.07 -3.40
C VAL A 223 -1.14 -4.75 -4.28
N ALA A 224 -1.08 -5.08 -5.58
CA ALA A 224 -2.12 -4.69 -6.53
C ALA A 224 -3.53 -5.22 -6.18
N PRO A 225 -3.73 -6.48 -5.74
CA PRO A 225 -5.05 -6.99 -5.40
C PRO A 225 -5.72 -6.22 -4.25
N GLY A 226 -4.98 -5.95 -3.17
CA GLY A 226 -5.51 -5.20 -2.03
C GLY A 226 -5.91 -3.77 -2.41
N GLY A 227 -5.07 -3.08 -3.20
CA GLY A 227 -5.37 -1.75 -3.70
C GLY A 227 -6.60 -1.72 -4.64
N ALA A 228 -6.73 -2.73 -5.51
CA ALA A 228 -7.87 -2.85 -6.42
C ALA A 228 -9.20 -3.05 -5.66
N ILE A 229 -9.20 -3.88 -4.61
CA ILE A 229 -10.37 -4.11 -3.75
C ILE A 229 -10.78 -2.83 -3.04
N ILE A 230 -9.84 -2.15 -2.37
CA ILE A 230 -10.14 -0.89 -1.66
C ILE A 230 -10.71 0.15 -2.64
N SER A 231 -10.14 0.23 -3.85
CA SER A 231 -10.59 1.15 -4.89
C SER A 231 -11.99 0.79 -5.42
N SER A 232 -12.30 -0.50 -5.60
CA SER A 232 -13.62 -0.95 -6.05
C SER A 232 -14.68 -0.70 -4.99
N GLU A 233 -14.39 -0.99 -3.72
CA GLU A 233 -15.34 -0.76 -2.63
C GLU A 233 -15.55 0.73 -2.40
N LYS A 234 -14.51 1.55 -2.39
CA LYS A 234 -14.65 3.01 -2.24
C LYS A 234 -15.49 3.63 -3.35
N ARG A 235 -15.45 3.07 -4.58
CA ARG A 235 -16.33 3.48 -5.69
C ARG A 235 -17.78 3.01 -5.51
N ARG A 236 -18.03 1.92 -4.79
CA ARG A 236 -19.39 1.49 -4.42
C ARG A 236 -19.98 2.36 -3.30
N MET A 237 -19.12 2.92 -2.44
CA MET A 237 -19.50 3.74 -1.29
C MET A 237 -19.70 5.24 -1.61
N ARG A 238 -19.22 5.70 -2.77
CA ARG A 238 -19.56 7.02 -3.33
C ARG A 238 -20.81 6.95 -4.16
#